data_AF-A0A9W4KTJ0-F1
#
_entry.id   AF-A0A9W4KTJ0-F1
#
_cell.length_a   1.000
_cell.length_b   1.000
_cell.length_c   1.000
_cell.angle_alpha   90.00
_cell.angle_beta   90.00
_cell.angle_gamma   90.00
#
_symmetry.space_group_name_H-M   'P 1'
#
loop_
_entity.id
_entity.type
_entity.pdbx_description
1 polymer ?
#
loop_
_entity_poly.entity_id
_entity_poly.type
_entity_poly.pdbx_seq_one_letter_code
_entity_poly.pdbx_strand_id
1 'polypeptide(L)'
;MELEKSLEKSWSNQQNIGLTAYLKKMKGEAREKDRIDYMDSFVSATGGLIAIIIISFIAFHLGYPMALAPLGASCVIVFGAHKSLLSQPRNVIGGHIISTTSALIIWSFFGKSLLIIGLTLAIVLIIMTCTKTVHPPAAASALVSINSQAGWGFLISIVIGTLLLVFISMIYNNLFQTRQYPKHWF
;
A
#
# COMPACT_ATOMS: atom_id res chain seq x y z
N MET A 1 -1.49 -49.31 27.98
CA MET A 1 -1.38 -48.36 29.11
C MET A 1 -0.09 -47.54 29.12
N GLU A 2 1.13 -48.11 29.12
CA GLU A 2 2.38 -47.28 29.05
C GLU A 2 2.66 -46.69 27.66
N LEU A 3 2.34 -47.45 26.60
CA LEU A 3 2.50 -47.04 25.21
C LEU A 3 1.58 -45.86 24.83
N GLU A 4 0.34 -45.84 25.34
CA GLU A 4 -0.61 -44.74 25.10
C GLU A 4 -0.17 -43.45 25.79
N LYS A 5 0.31 -43.51 27.03
CA LYS A 5 0.84 -42.35 27.75
C LYS A 5 2.09 -41.77 27.07
N SER A 6 2.93 -42.63 26.49
CA SER A 6 4.10 -42.23 25.69
C SER A 6 3.68 -41.50 24.40
N LEU A 7 2.67 -42.02 23.70
CA LEU A 7 2.13 -41.41 22.50
C LEU A 7 1.46 -40.06 22.82
N GLU A 8 0.59 -39.98 23.82
CA GLU A 8 -0.04 -38.71 24.25
C GLU A 8 1.00 -37.64 24.64
N LYS A 9 2.08 -38.05 25.31
CA LYS A 9 3.19 -37.15 25.66
C LYS A 9 3.96 -36.67 24.41
N SER A 10 4.13 -37.51 23.40
CA SER A 10 4.73 -37.15 22.10
C SER A 10 3.87 -36.15 21.33
N TRP A 11 2.56 -36.41 21.18
CA TRP A 11 1.61 -35.53 20.48
C TRP A 11 1.48 -34.15 21.15
N SER A 12 1.40 -34.12 22.49
CA SER A 12 1.34 -32.86 23.25
C SER A 12 2.65 -32.05 23.18
N ASN A 13 3.80 -32.72 23.12
CA ASN A 13 5.09 -32.02 22.97
C ASN A 13 5.25 -31.46 21.55
N GLN A 14 4.78 -32.15 20.51
CA GLN A 14 4.83 -31.67 19.12
C GLN A 14 3.88 -30.50 18.85
N GLN A 15 2.69 -30.47 19.46
CA GLN A 15 1.78 -29.30 19.40
C GLN A 15 2.34 -28.08 20.15
N ASN A 16 2.94 -28.28 21.33
CA ASN A 16 3.56 -27.20 22.09
C ASN A 16 4.77 -26.58 21.38
N ILE A 17 5.55 -27.37 20.63
CA ILE A 17 6.64 -26.85 19.79
C ILE A 17 6.11 -25.96 18.67
N GLY A 18 4.98 -26.32 18.05
CA GLY A 18 4.36 -25.53 16.98
C GLY A 18 3.85 -24.17 17.46
N LEU A 19 3.06 -24.14 18.53
CA LEU A 19 2.48 -22.89 19.04
C LEU A 19 3.56 -21.99 19.65
N THR A 20 4.49 -22.53 20.44
CA THR A 20 5.56 -21.72 21.05
C THR A 20 6.54 -21.19 20.00
N ALA A 21 6.90 -21.98 18.99
CA ALA A 21 7.72 -21.50 17.88
C ALA A 21 6.99 -20.45 17.04
N TYR A 22 5.69 -20.62 16.79
CA TYR A 22 4.85 -19.64 16.11
C TYR A 22 4.78 -18.32 16.88
N LEU A 23 4.48 -18.37 18.18
CA LEU A 23 4.44 -17.18 19.04
C LEU A 23 5.81 -16.53 19.19
N LYS A 24 6.90 -17.31 19.15
CA LYS A 24 8.26 -16.76 19.16
C LYS A 24 8.56 -15.93 17.90
N LYS A 25 7.99 -16.28 16.73
CA LYS A 25 8.12 -15.47 15.51
C LYS A 25 7.48 -14.09 15.65
N MET A 26 6.40 -13.97 16.44
CA MET A 26 5.73 -12.68 16.69
C MET A 26 6.54 -11.72 17.58
N LYS A 27 7.58 -12.21 18.27
CA LYS A 27 8.46 -11.33 19.08
C LYS A 27 9.27 -10.35 18.22
N GLY A 28 9.37 -10.60 16.92
CA GLY A 28 10.16 -9.77 16.01
C GLY A 28 11.67 -9.91 16.20
N GLU A 29 12.41 -9.14 15.42
CA GLU A 29 13.87 -9.09 15.46
C GLU A 29 14.35 -7.82 16.19
N ALA A 30 15.57 -7.84 16.72
CA ALA A 30 16.14 -6.67 17.38
C ALA A 30 16.26 -5.51 16.38
N ARG A 31 15.72 -4.35 16.73
CA ARG A 31 15.74 -3.16 15.86
C ARG A 31 17.15 -2.60 15.79
N GLU A 32 17.65 -2.40 14.57
CA GLU A 32 18.88 -1.65 14.35
C GLU A 32 18.70 -0.19 14.79
N LYS A 33 19.73 0.41 15.40
CA LYS A 33 19.67 1.80 15.89
C LYS A 33 19.71 2.78 14.71
N ASP A 34 18.57 2.98 14.06
CA ASP A 34 18.41 4.03 13.07
C ASP A 34 18.34 5.40 13.76
N ARG A 35 19.24 6.32 13.37
CA ARG A 35 19.17 7.71 13.83
C ARG A 35 18.12 8.43 13.00
N ILE A 36 17.23 9.16 13.67
CA ILE A 36 16.22 9.98 12.98
C ILE A 36 16.92 11.18 12.36
N ASP A 37 16.81 11.32 11.04
CA ASP A 37 17.19 12.54 10.33
C ASP A 37 16.01 13.52 10.31
N TYR A 38 16.07 14.52 11.19
CA TYR A 38 15.03 15.54 11.30
C TYR A 38 14.96 16.45 10.08
N MET A 39 16.08 16.70 9.40
CA MET A 39 16.11 17.53 8.19
C MET A 39 15.42 16.78 7.05
N ASP A 40 15.74 15.50 6.88
CA ASP A 40 15.05 14.65 5.92
C ASP A 40 13.54 14.55 6.24
N SER A 41 13.18 14.42 7.51
CA SER A 41 11.78 14.39 7.93
C SER A 41 11.03 15.68 7.55
N PHE A 42 11.65 16.86 7.75
CA PHE A 42 11.05 18.15 7.41
C PHE A 42 10.92 18.36 5.89
N VAL A 43 11.94 17.97 5.12
CA VAL A 43 11.90 17.98 3.65
C VAL A 43 10.77 17.08 3.15
N SER A 44 10.64 15.87 3.70
CA SER A 44 9.54 14.96 3.36
C SER A 44 8.16 15.54 3.68
N ALA A 45 8.00 16.16 4.85
CA ALA A 45 6.73 16.75 5.26
C ALA A 45 6.31 17.92 4.35
N THR A 46 7.25 18.80 3.99
CA THR A 46 6.95 19.96 3.13
C THR A 46 6.66 19.54 1.68
N GLY A 47 7.40 18.58 1.12
CA GLY A 47 7.08 18.00 -0.19
C GLY A 47 5.71 17.32 -0.21
N GLY A 48 5.40 16.54 0.84
CA GLY A 48 4.11 15.89 0.98
C GLY A 48 2.94 16.86 1.13
N LEU A 49 3.13 17.97 1.86
CA LEU A 49 2.16 19.05 1.99
C LEU A 49 1.82 19.68 0.64
N ILE A 50 2.84 20.05 -0.14
CA ILE A 50 2.66 20.63 -1.48
C ILE A 50 1.89 19.67 -2.38
N ALA A 51 2.31 18.40 -2.42
CA ALA A 51 1.67 17.39 -3.24
C ALA A 51 0.20 17.17 -2.85
N ILE A 52 -0.09 16.98 -1.56
CA ILE A 52 -1.45 16.65 -1.14
C ILE A 52 -2.40 17.85 -1.28
N ILE A 53 -1.95 19.10 -1.14
CA ILE A 53 -2.78 20.28 -1.41
C ILE A 53 -3.22 20.29 -2.88
N ILE A 54 -2.28 20.12 -3.81
CA ILE A 54 -2.56 20.14 -5.25
C ILE A 54 -3.48 18.98 -5.63
N ILE A 55 -3.17 17.77 -5.16
CA ILE A 55 -3.98 16.57 -5.43
C ILE A 55 -5.37 16.71 -4.81
N SER A 56 -5.49 17.29 -3.62
CA SER A 56 -6.79 17.58 -2.99
C SER A 56 -7.63 18.50 -3.86
N PHE A 57 -7.07 19.63 -4.28
CA PHE A 57 -7.77 20.58 -5.15
C PHE A 57 -8.32 19.89 -6.41
N ILE A 58 -7.51 19.07 -7.09
CA ILE A 58 -7.92 18.32 -8.27
C ILE A 58 -8.99 17.27 -7.94
N ALA A 59 -8.82 16.48 -6.87
CA ALA A 59 -9.77 15.44 -6.48
C ALA A 59 -11.15 16.01 -6.13
N PHE A 60 -11.20 17.16 -5.44
CA PHE A 60 -12.44 17.87 -5.17
C PHE A 60 -13.08 18.40 -6.46
N HIS A 61 -12.29 18.99 -7.36
CA HIS A 61 -12.81 19.53 -8.62
C HIS A 61 -13.35 18.44 -9.55
N LEU A 62 -12.74 17.25 -9.54
CA LEU A 62 -13.22 16.07 -10.29
C LEU A 62 -14.44 15.40 -9.63
N GLY A 63 -14.82 15.78 -8.41
CA GLY A 63 -15.93 15.15 -7.66
C GLY A 63 -15.57 13.82 -6.98
N TYR A 64 -14.28 13.53 -6.80
CA TYR A 64 -13.79 12.28 -6.20
C TYR A 64 -12.89 12.51 -4.96
N PRO A 65 -13.34 13.26 -3.93
CA PRO A 65 -12.51 13.59 -2.76
C PRO A 65 -12.09 12.35 -1.95
N MET A 66 -12.85 11.25 -2.02
CA MET A 66 -12.49 9.97 -1.42
C MET A 66 -11.21 9.36 -2.02
N ALA A 67 -10.74 9.80 -3.19
CA ALA A 67 -9.43 9.42 -3.74
C ALA A 67 -8.26 9.85 -2.84
N LEU A 68 -8.48 10.82 -1.94
CA LEU A 68 -7.46 11.29 -1.01
C LEU A 68 -7.09 10.27 0.07
N ALA A 69 -7.97 9.31 0.38
CA ALA A 69 -7.63 8.24 1.32
C ALA A 69 -6.45 7.38 0.82
N PRO A 70 -6.51 6.77 -0.38
CA PRO A 70 -5.37 6.06 -0.92
C PRO A 70 -4.20 6.99 -1.29
N LEU A 71 -4.46 8.11 -1.97
CA LEU A 71 -3.39 9.01 -2.45
C LEU A 71 -2.64 9.71 -1.31
N GLY A 72 -3.31 10.00 -0.19
CA GLY A 72 -2.70 10.55 1.01
C GLY A 72 -1.73 9.55 1.66
N ALA A 73 -2.11 8.27 1.76
CA ALA A 73 -1.21 7.22 2.22
C ALA A 73 -0.02 7.03 1.27
N SER A 74 -0.24 7.10 -0.04
CA SER A 74 0.84 7.09 -1.05
C SER A 74 1.78 8.27 -0.87
N CYS A 75 1.24 9.46 -0.61
CA CYS A 75 2.02 10.68 -0.36
C CYS A 75 2.99 10.48 0.81
N VAL A 76 2.50 9.95 1.94
CA VAL A 76 3.33 9.69 3.12
C VAL A 76 4.53 8.80 2.78
N ILE A 77 4.33 7.71 2.04
CA ILE A 77 5.44 6.79 1.74
C ILE A 77 6.31 7.25 0.57
N VAL A 78 5.76 7.99 -0.39
CA VAL A 78 6.53 8.54 -1.52
C VAL A 78 7.51 9.60 -1.05
N PHE A 79 7.13 10.45 -0.09
CA PHE A 79 8.06 11.43 0.47
C PHE A 79 8.83 10.88 1.66
N GLY A 80 8.17 10.27 2.64
CA GLY A 80 8.80 9.78 3.87
C GLY A 80 9.67 8.53 3.69
N ALA A 81 9.41 7.72 2.66
CA ALA A 81 10.19 6.53 2.32
C ALA A 81 10.57 6.55 0.83
N HIS A 82 11.05 7.70 0.34
CA HIS A 82 11.35 7.93 -1.08
C HIS A 82 12.38 6.96 -1.70
N LYS A 83 13.22 6.31 -0.87
CA LYS A 83 14.19 5.29 -1.29
C LYS A 83 13.59 3.88 -1.40
N SER A 84 12.40 3.65 -0.85
CA SER A 84 11.75 2.34 -0.82
C SER A 84 11.40 1.86 -2.22
N LEU A 85 11.54 0.57 -2.48
CA LEU A 85 11.05 -0.04 -3.71
C LEU A 85 9.53 0.14 -3.86
N LEU A 86 8.79 0.14 -2.75
CA LEU A 86 7.32 0.25 -2.76
C LEU A 86 6.82 1.65 -3.12
N SER A 87 7.68 2.67 -3.05
CA SER A 87 7.34 4.06 -3.38
C SER A 87 7.76 4.49 -4.78
N GLN A 88 8.39 3.59 -5.56
CA GLN A 88 8.85 3.92 -6.92
C GLN A 88 7.68 4.08 -7.91
N PRO A 89 7.84 4.89 -8.98
CA PRO A 89 6.75 5.29 -9.88
C PRO A 89 5.90 4.14 -10.42
N ARG A 90 6.53 3.04 -10.87
CA ARG A 90 5.81 1.86 -11.39
C ARG A 90 4.89 1.25 -10.34
N ASN A 91 5.33 1.18 -9.09
CA ASN A 91 4.53 0.60 -8.01
C ASN A 91 3.38 1.54 -7.64
N VAL A 92 3.65 2.84 -7.52
CA VAL A 92 2.60 3.85 -7.25
C VAL A 92 1.54 3.81 -8.35
N ILE A 93 1.90 4.13 -9.59
CA ILE A 93 0.95 4.26 -10.70
C ILE A 93 0.31 2.90 -11.02
N GLY A 94 1.13 1.87 -11.23
CA GLY A 94 0.66 0.53 -11.60
C GLY A 94 -0.20 -0.11 -10.52
N GLY A 95 0.23 -0.04 -9.26
CA GLY A 95 -0.51 -0.60 -8.14
C GLY A 95 -1.91 0.01 -8.01
N HIS A 96 -2.02 1.35 -8.08
CA HIS A 96 -3.31 2.05 -7.99
C HIS A 96 -4.24 1.74 -9.18
N ILE A 97 -3.71 1.71 -10.41
CA ILE A 97 -4.49 1.38 -11.61
C ILE A 97 -4.99 -0.06 -11.53
N ILE A 98 -4.10 -1.02 -11.24
CA ILE A 98 -4.46 -2.44 -11.11
C ILE A 98 -5.51 -2.65 -10.03
N SER A 99 -5.30 -2.06 -8.85
CA SER A 99 -6.21 -2.19 -7.72
C SER A 99 -7.59 -1.65 -8.02
N THR A 100 -7.66 -0.42 -8.53
CA THR A 100 -8.93 0.27 -8.80
C THR A 100 -9.68 -0.41 -9.95
N THR A 101 -8.99 -0.77 -11.02
CA THR A 101 -9.60 -1.43 -12.19
C THR A 101 -10.14 -2.80 -11.82
N SER A 102 -9.37 -3.61 -11.10
CA SER A 102 -9.81 -4.95 -10.67
C SER A 102 -11.04 -4.85 -9.76
N ALA A 103 -11.05 -3.89 -8.83
CA ALA A 103 -12.17 -3.67 -7.94
C ALA A 103 -13.45 -3.23 -8.67
N LEU A 104 -13.33 -2.31 -9.64
CA LEU A 104 -14.46 -1.87 -10.45
C LEU A 104 -15.02 -3.00 -11.31
N ILE A 105 -14.17 -3.84 -11.90
CA ILE A 105 -14.60 -5.03 -12.66
C ILE A 105 -15.35 -5.99 -11.73
N ILE A 106 -14.72 -6.44 -10.64
CA ILE A 106 -15.31 -7.43 -9.74
C ILE A 106 -16.63 -6.93 -9.16
N TRP A 107 -16.68 -5.68 -8.71
CA TRP A 107 -17.90 -5.09 -8.19
C TRP A 107 -19.02 -5.00 -9.23
N SER A 108 -18.70 -4.66 -10.49
CA SER A 108 -19.70 -4.57 -11.57
C SER A 108 -20.38 -5.90 -11.88
N PHE A 109 -19.67 -7.03 -11.71
CA PHE A 109 -20.23 -8.37 -11.97
C PHE A 109 -20.92 -9.00 -10.76
N PHE A 110 -20.38 -8.80 -9.56
CA PHE A 110 -20.81 -9.54 -8.37
C PHE A 110 -21.54 -8.69 -7.32
N GLY A 111 -21.55 -7.36 -7.48
CA GLY A 111 -22.11 -6.44 -6.50
C GLY A 111 -21.28 -6.35 -5.21
N LYS A 112 -21.81 -5.65 -4.21
CA LYS A 112 -21.13 -5.42 -2.92
C LYS A 112 -21.57 -6.45 -1.89
N SER A 113 -20.61 -7.24 -1.37
CA SER A 113 -20.79 -8.08 -0.18
C SER A 113 -19.47 -8.22 0.59
N LEU A 114 -19.52 -8.65 1.85
CA LEU A 114 -18.32 -8.85 2.68
C LEU A 114 -17.35 -9.85 2.03
N LEU A 115 -17.87 -10.92 1.44
CA LEU A 115 -17.07 -11.90 0.71
C LEU A 115 -16.40 -11.28 -0.52
N ILE A 116 -17.12 -10.47 -1.30
CA ILE A 116 -16.56 -9.83 -2.50
C ILE A 116 -15.47 -8.81 -2.16
N ILE A 117 -15.58 -8.10 -1.04
CA ILE A 117 -14.53 -7.19 -0.58
C ILE A 117 -13.24 -7.96 -0.27
N GLY A 118 -13.33 -9.06 0.48
CA GLY A 118 -12.19 -9.91 0.80
C GLY A 118 -11.58 -10.56 -0.45
N LEU A 119 -12.42 -11.09 -1.34
CA LEU A 119 -11.99 -11.70 -2.60
C LEU A 119 -11.30 -10.67 -3.52
N THR A 120 -11.84 -9.45 -3.61
CA THR A 120 -11.24 -8.37 -4.38
C THR A 120 -9.83 -8.07 -3.89
N LEU A 121 -9.65 -7.92 -2.58
CA LEU A 121 -8.32 -7.66 -2.01
C LEU A 121 -7.33 -8.80 -2.29
N ALA A 122 -7.78 -10.06 -2.17
CA ALA A 122 -6.94 -11.21 -2.47
C ALA A 122 -6.48 -11.22 -3.94
N ILE A 123 -7.41 -10.97 -4.88
CA ILE A 123 -7.12 -10.89 -6.31
C ILE A 123 -6.18 -9.73 -6.61
N VAL A 124 -6.47 -8.54 -6.08
CA VAL A 124 -5.63 -7.34 -6.25
C VAL A 124 -4.21 -7.60 -5.75
N LEU A 125 -4.05 -8.24 -4.58
CA LEU A 125 -2.74 -8.58 -4.03
C LEU A 125 -1.99 -9.57 -4.94
N ILE A 126 -2.66 -10.61 -5.44
CA ILE A 126 -2.07 -11.58 -6.37
C ILE A 126 -1.60 -10.86 -7.64
N ILE A 127 -2.44 -10.04 -8.26
CA ILE A 127 -2.09 -9.35 -9.51
C ILE A 127 -0.92 -8.38 -9.28
N MET A 128 -0.93 -7.58 -8.20
CA MET A 128 0.19 -6.68 -7.91
C MET A 128 1.49 -7.44 -7.65
N THR A 129 1.42 -8.59 -6.96
CA THR A 129 2.59 -9.44 -6.70
C THR A 129 3.15 -10.03 -7.99
N CYS A 130 2.30 -10.60 -8.84
CA CYS A 130 2.69 -11.17 -10.12
C CYS A 130 3.28 -10.12 -11.08
N THR A 131 2.70 -8.91 -11.09
CA THR A 131 3.17 -7.81 -11.96
C THR A 131 4.32 -7.01 -11.37
N LYS A 132 4.77 -7.33 -10.15
CA LYS A 132 5.77 -6.59 -9.38
C LYS A 132 5.44 -5.11 -9.24
N THR A 133 4.17 -4.81 -8.93
CA THR A 133 3.64 -3.44 -8.75
C THR A 133 3.10 -3.20 -7.34
N VAL A 134 3.56 -3.97 -6.35
CA VAL A 134 3.06 -3.90 -4.98
C VAL A 134 3.28 -2.50 -4.42
N HIS A 135 2.16 -1.81 -4.18
CA HIS A 135 2.10 -0.53 -3.49
C HIS A 135 0.98 -0.62 -2.46
N PRO A 136 1.29 -0.85 -1.17
CA PRO A 136 0.28 -1.09 -0.15
C PRO A 136 -0.87 -0.06 -0.10
N PRO A 137 -0.63 1.26 -0.28
CA PRO A 137 -1.71 2.25 -0.37
C PRO A 137 -2.71 2.02 -1.52
N ALA A 138 -2.30 1.34 -2.59
CA ALA A 138 -3.17 1.04 -3.71
C ALA A 138 -4.31 0.08 -3.34
N ALA A 139 -4.11 -0.82 -2.39
CA ALA A 139 -5.17 -1.69 -1.87
C ALA A 139 -6.34 -0.87 -1.29
N ALA A 140 -6.06 0.29 -0.69
CA ALA A 140 -7.10 1.21 -0.23
C ALA A 140 -7.90 1.80 -1.39
N SER A 141 -7.35 1.92 -2.61
CA SER A 141 -8.10 2.41 -3.77
C SER A 141 -9.19 1.43 -4.20
N ALA A 142 -8.88 0.13 -4.17
CA ALA A 142 -9.87 -0.93 -4.41
C ALA A 142 -11.01 -0.89 -3.38
N LEU A 143 -10.67 -0.73 -2.10
CA LEU A 143 -11.68 -0.67 -1.04
C LEU A 143 -12.53 0.58 -1.13
N VAL A 144 -11.93 1.74 -1.39
CA VAL A 144 -12.65 3.00 -1.53
C VAL A 144 -13.57 2.95 -2.74
N SER A 145 -13.13 2.42 -3.89
CA SER A 145 -13.97 2.34 -5.09
C SER A 145 -15.23 1.50 -4.84
N ILE A 146 -15.11 0.37 -4.14
CA ILE A 146 -16.26 -0.49 -3.77
C ILE A 146 -17.15 0.19 -2.73
N ASN A 147 -16.56 0.72 -1.66
CA ASN A 147 -17.34 1.21 -0.52
C ASN A 147 -18.11 2.48 -0.84
N SER A 148 -17.51 3.38 -1.62
CA SER A 148 -18.13 4.63 -2.07
C SER A 148 -18.95 4.48 -3.35
N GLN A 149 -18.93 3.30 -4.00
CA GLN A 149 -19.63 3.04 -5.26
C GLN A 149 -19.28 4.08 -6.33
N ALA A 150 -18.01 4.51 -6.38
CA ALA A 150 -17.60 5.70 -7.12
C ALA A 150 -17.67 5.57 -8.65
N GLY A 151 -17.80 4.36 -9.18
CA GLY A 151 -17.86 4.09 -10.61
C GLY A 151 -16.54 4.37 -11.35
N TRP A 152 -16.58 4.30 -12.67
CA TRP A 152 -15.38 4.36 -13.52
C TRP A 152 -14.67 5.72 -13.54
N GLY A 153 -15.38 6.82 -13.26
CA GLY A 153 -14.73 8.14 -13.15
C GLY A 153 -13.73 8.24 -11.99
N PHE A 154 -13.88 7.39 -10.95
CA PHE A 154 -12.90 7.29 -9.88
C PHE A 154 -11.52 6.83 -10.38
N LEU A 155 -11.48 5.92 -11.37
CA LEU A 155 -10.22 5.48 -11.97
C LEU A 155 -9.48 6.66 -12.61
N ILE A 156 -10.20 7.56 -13.28
CA ILE A 156 -9.62 8.78 -13.88
C ILE A 156 -9.00 9.66 -12.78
N SER A 157 -9.73 9.89 -11.69
CA SER A 157 -9.20 10.67 -10.56
C SER A 157 -7.95 10.02 -9.93
N ILE A 158 -7.91 8.69 -9.82
CA ILE A 158 -6.76 7.96 -9.30
C ILE A 158 -5.56 8.05 -10.26
N VAL A 159 -5.77 7.90 -11.57
CA VAL A 159 -4.71 8.03 -12.58
C VAL A 159 -4.10 9.43 -12.54
N ILE A 160 -4.93 10.47 -12.57
CA ILE A 160 -4.45 11.86 -12.50
C ILE A 160 -3.72 12.11 -11.18
N GLY A 161 -4.30 11.67 -10.06
CA GLY A 161 -3.69 11.87 -8.73
C GLY A 161 -2.34 11.16 -8.57
N THR A 162 -2.20 9.93 -9.08
CA THR A 162 -0.92 9.20 -9.02
C THR A 162 0.15 9.77 -9.95
N LEU A 163 -0.23 10.19 -11.15
CA LEU A 163 0.69 10.88 -12.06
C LEU A 163 1.19 12.20 -11.47
N LEU A 164 0.29 13.01 -10.90
CA LEU A 164 0.65 14.24 -10.19
C LEU A 164 1.55 13.96 -8.99
N LEU A 165 1.23 12.94 -8.19
CA LEU A 165 2.04 12.57 -7.03
C LEU A 165 3.47 12.22 -7.43
N VAL A 166 3.64 11.36 -8.44
CA VAL A 166 4.95 10.97 -8.96
C VAL A 166 5.68 12.16 -9.57
N PHE A 167 4.99 13.00 -10.35
CA PHE A 167 5.56 14.18 -10.98
C PHE A 167 6.10 15.18 -9.95
N ILE A 168 5.27 15.53 -8.95
CA ILE A 168 5.66 16.46 -7.88
C ILE A 168 6.81 15.85 -7.06
N SER A 169 6.74 14.56 -6.73
CA SER A 169 7.81 13.87 -6.01
C SER A 169 9.14 13.87 -6.76
N MET A 170 9.10 13.65 -8.08
CA MET A 170 10.27 13.69 -8.95
C MET A 170 10.90 15.09 -8.97
N ILE A 171 10.12 16.14 -9.16
CA ILE A 171 10.67 17.50 -9.15
C ILE A 171 11.24 17.81 -7.76
N TYR A 172 10.42 17.66 -6.72
CA TYR A 172 10.76 18.10 -5.37
C TYR A 172 11.95 17.34 -4.77
N ASN A 173 11.96 16.01 -4.84
CA ASN A 173 13.06 15.23 -4.24
C ASN A 173 14.40 15.44 -4.95
N ASN A 174 14.41 15.80 -6.24
CA ASN A 174 15.66 16.08 -6.96
C ASN A 174 16.17 17.52 -6.78
N LEU A 175 15.46 18.38 -6.04
CA LEU A 175 15.99 19.69 -5.63
C LEU A 175 17.09 19.57 -4.55
N PHE A 176 17.12 18.45 -3.83
CA PHE A 176 18.05 18.22 -2.73
C PHE A 176 19.16 17.26 -3.15
N GLN A 177 20.42 17.66 -2.99
CA GLN A 177 21.59 16.86 -3.37
C GLN A 177 21.67 15.50 -2.66
N THR A 178 21.08 15.38 -1.47
CA THR A 178 21.06 14.15 -0.65
C THR A 178 19.98 13.16 -1.07
N ARG A 179 19.11 13.53 -2.02
CA ARG A 179 17.96 12.74 -2.45
C ARG A 179 18.02 12.47 -3.95
N GLN A 180 17.32 11.41 -4.33
CA GLN A 180 17.13 11.02 -5.73
C GLN A 180 15.81 10.27 -5.82
N TYR A 181 14.93 10.71 -6.71
CA TYR A 181 13.68 10.02 -7.02
C TYR A 181 13.30 10.26 -8.48
N PRO A 182 12.99 9.22 -9.27
CA PRO A 182 12.98 7.82 -8.88
C PRO A 182 14.39 7.22 -8.78
N LYS A 183 14.50 6.13 -8.01
CA LYS A 183 15.64 5.21 -8.06
C LYS A 183 15.50 4.21 -9.21
N HIS A 184 14.26 3.77 -9.47
CA HIS A 184 13.93 2.84 -10.56
C HIS A 184 12.61 3.21 -11.21
N TRP A 185 12.54 3.11 -12.54
CA TRP A 185 11.31 3.31 -13.30
C TRP A 185 10.53 2.02 -13.51
N PHE A 186 11.22 0.87 -13.62
CA PHE A 186 10.66 -0.45 -13.89
C PHE A 186 11.16 -1.48 -12.90
#